data_AF-A0A0P7AW68-F1
#
_entry.id   AF-A0A0P7AW68-F1
#
_cell.length_a   1.000
_cell.length_b   1.000
_cell.length_c   1.000
_cell.angle_alpha   90.00
_cell.angle_beta   90.00
_cell.angle_gamma   90.00
#
_symmetry.space_group_name_H-M   'P 1'
#
loop_
_entity.id
_entity.type
_entity.pdbx_description
1 polymer ?
#
loop_
_entity_poly.entity_id
_entity_poly.type
_entity_poly.pdbx_seq_one_letter_code
_entity_poly.pdbx_strand_id
1 'polypeptide(L)'
;MRLIYSTIAVIILLSVAAPTAARQTSQFRTFFPAWNENLLYIIDNDCPEQRDAYRDPSNDPHAFGPAYQLAKCILNEMDEFRKIEMGVTTLLLGLLPTMLQQGSPTVAEVSVLATRRPILAFLLAVAMASARMGRSLANPADTLCHSVDFRVRSGLLARAGWPWLLISIAEYLIAAGAVANVLYLVYQLAYWSVSVSSIAVYSGSIPQTYPPFLWIMLLAPVHFLGFWSFKLQYRPSGRNKDSKKPRASNWESWLHSV
;
A
#
# COMPACT_ATOMS: atom_id res chain seq x y z
N MET A 1 -13.24 22.70 -0.97
CA MET A 1 -13.09 22.18 0.41
C MET A 1 -14.25 21.28 0.82
N ARG A 2 -15.52 21.72 0.75
CA ARG A 2 -16.71 20.90 1.11
C ARG A 2 -16.85 19.58 0.34
N LEU A 3 -16.50 19.54 -0.95
CA LEU A 3 -16.58 18.33 -1.77
C LEU A 3 -15.58 17.23 -1.36
N ILE A 4 -14.44 17.62 -0.79
CA ILE A 4 -13.34 16.70 -0.40
C ILE A 4 -13.64 16.03 0.95
N TYR A 5 -14.21 16.79 1.89
CA TYR A 5 -14.73 16.21 3.13
C TYR A 5 -15.86 15.22 2.84
N SER A 6 -16.69 15.50 1.84
CA SER A 6 -17.78 14.61 1.43
C SER A 6 -17.27 13.31 0.79
N THR A 7 -16.24 13.34 -0.06
CA THR A 7 -15.68 12.11 -0.65
C THR A 7 -14.89 11.28 0.36
N ILE A 8 -14.12 11.92 1.25
CA ILE A 8 -13.43 11.23 2.36
C ILE A 8 -14.46 10.60 3.31
N ALA A 9 -15.51 11.35 3.66
CA ALA A 9 -16.61 10.82 4.48
C ALA A 9 -17.33 9.66 3.79
N VAL A 10 -17.52 9.70 2.46
CA VAL A 10 -18.16 8.62 1.69
C VAL A 10 -17.27 7.38 1.58
N ILE A 11 -15.94 7.53 1.42
CA ILE A 11 -15.00 6.40 1.43
C ILE A 11 -14.92 5.78 2.83
N ILE A 12 -14.89 6.60 3.88
CA ILE A 12 -14.98 6.14 5.27
C ILE A 12 -16.33 5.46 5.52
N LEU A 13 -17.45 6.04 5.04
CA LEU A 13 -18.78 5.43 5.16
C LEU A 13 -18.87 4.09 4.42
N LEU A 14 -18.35 4.00 3.19
CA LEU A 14 -18.33 2.78 2.38
C LEU A 14 -17.42 1.70 3.00
N SER A 15 -16.34 2.10 3.68
CA SER A 15 -15.49 1.18 4.43
C SER A 15 -16.13 0.65 5.72
N VAL A 16 -17.14 1.36 6.24
CA VAL A 16 -17.90 0.97 7.45
C VAL A 16 -19.21 0.24 7.08
N ALA A 17 -19.72 0.41 5.86
CA ALA A 17 -21.06 -0.06 5.46
C ALA A 17 -21.16 -1.54 5.04
N ALA A 18 -20.14 -2.36 5.25
CA ALA A 18 -20.28 -3.80 5.14
C ALA A 18 -19.82 -4.50 6.42
N PRO A 19 -20.76 -4.76 7.32
CA PRO A 19 -20.80 -6.10 7.85
C PRO A 19 -22.21 -6.69 7.71
N THR A 20 -22.29 -7.80 6.97
CA THR A 20 -23.31 -8.81 7.23
C THR A 20 -23.14 -9.25 8.68
N ALA A 21 -24.23 -9.20 9.46
CA ALA A 21 -24.28 -9.38 10.92
C ALA A 21 -23.93 -10.80 11.44
N ALA A 22 -23.11 -11.56 10.73
CA ALA A 22 -22.71 -12.92 11.09
C ALA A 22 -21.25 -12.94 11.57
N ARG A 23 -21.04 -13.41 12.81
CA ARG A 23 -19.71 -13.72 13.36
C ARG A 23 -19.02 -14.74 12.45
N GLN A 24 -17.93 -14.32 11.81
CA GLN A 24 -17.15 -15.20 10.92
C GLN A 24 -16.07 -15.93 11.72
N THR A 25 -16.20 -17.26 11.88
CA THR A 25 -15.26 -18.14 12.61
C THR A 25 -14.29 -18.87 11.67
N SER A 26 -13.97 -18.29 10.53
CA SER A 26 -13.17 -18.95 9.48
C SER A 26 -11.67 -18.94 9.75
N GLN A 27 -11.18 -18.12 10.68
CA GLN A 27 -9.75 -17.87 10.90
C GLN A 27 -8.96 -19.13 11.29
N PHE A 28 -9.58 -20.04 12.04
CA PHE A 28 -8.97 -21.29 12.50
C PHE A 28 -9.35 -22.51 11.65
N ARG A 29 -9.85 -22.30 10.43
CA ARG A 29 -10.25 -23.39 9.53
C ARG A 29 -9.26 -23.69 8.43
N THR A 30 -8.42 -22.72 8.09
CA THR A 30 -7.47 -22.82 6.99
C THR A 30 -6.27 -21.98 7.31
N PHE A 31 -5.09 -22.55 7.15
CA PHE A 31 -3.83 -21.86 7.33
C PHE A 31 -2.98 -21.97 6.08
N PHE A 32 -1.83 -21.30 6.08
CA PHE A 32 -0.84 -21.49 5.03
C PHE A 32 -0.46 -22.98 4.88
N PRO A 33 -0.22 -23.48 3.66
CA PRO A 33 0.01 -24.90 3.40
C PRO A 33 1.07 -25.55 4.30
N ALA A 34 2.15 -24.83 4.61
CA ALA A 34 3.23 -25.32 5.47
C ALA A 34 2.81 -25.57 6.94
N TRP A 35 1.73 -24.95 7.39
CA TRP A 35 1.25 -25.01 8.77
C TRP A 35 -0.12 -25.68 8.92
N ASN A 36 -0.86 -25.82 7.82
CA ASN A 36 -2.26 -26.20 7.84
C ASN A 36 -2.51 -27.56 8.49
N GLU A 37 -1.79 -28.60 8.07
CA GLU A 37 -1.99 -29.95 8.61
C GLU A 37 -1.67 -30.01 10.11
N ASN A 38 -0.53 -29.45 10.53
CA ASN A 38 -0.10 -29.47 11.92
C ASN A 38 -1.04 -28.68 12.84
N LEU A 39 -1.42 -27.47 12.43
CA LEU A 39 -2.32 -26.63 13.25
C LEU A 39 -3.73 -27.22 13.33
N LEU A 40 -4.26 -27.78 12.23
CA LEU A 40 -5.57 -28.43 12.26
C LEU A 40 -5.53 -29.71 13.09
N TYR A 41 -4.44 -30.48 13.05
CA TYR A 41 -4.26 -31.63 13.93
C TYR A 41 -4.35 -31.23 15.41
N ILE A 42 -3.62 -30.19 15.82
CA ILE A 42 -3.65 -29.68 17.20
C ILE A 42 -5.06 -29.20 17.58
N ILE A 43 -5.69 -28.43 16.69
CA ILE A 43 -7.04 -27.89 16.91
C ILE A 43 -8.06 -29.02 17.09
N ASP A 44 -7.96 -30.08 16.30
CA ASP A 44 -8.97 -31.12 16.27
C ASP A 44 -8.76 -32.22 17.32
N ASN A 45 -7.52 -32.51 17.71
CA ASN A 45 -7.19 -33.58 18.66
C ASN A 45 -6.87 -33.06 20.06
N ASP A 46 -6.11 -31.96 20.17
CA ASP A 46 -5.56 -31.51 21.46
C ASP A 46 -6.36 -30.33 22.05
N CYS A 47 -7.07 -29.56 21.20
CA CYS A 47 -7.89 -28.40 21.61
C CYS A 47 -9.40 -28.48 21.27
N PRO A 48 -10.08 -29.63 21.41
CA PRO A 48 -11.45 -29.79 20.93
C PRO A 48 -12.46 -28.89 21.68
N GLU A 49 -12.30 -28.72 23.00
CA GLU A 49 -13.20 -27.91 23.83
C GLU A 49 -13.14 -26.43 23.42
N GLN A 50 -11.94 -25.88 23.25
CA GLN A 50 -11.74 -24.48 22.88
C GLN A 50 -12.17 -24.22 21.44
N ARG A 51 -11.96 -25.21 20.54
CA ARG A 51 -12.44 -25.17 19.16
C ARG A 51 -13.95 -25.07 19.11
N ASP A 52 -14.64 -25.92 19.86
CA ASP A 52 -16.10 -25.98 19.86
C ASP A 52 -16.68 -24.74 20.53
N ALA A 53 -16.08 -24.27 21.62
CA ALA A 53 -16.43 -22.99 22.25
C ALA A 53 -16.23 -21.78 21.31
N TYR A 54 -15.19 -21.79 20.47
CA TYR A 54 -14.97 -20.74 19.47
C TYR A 54 -16.01 -20.78 18.33
N ARG A 55 -16.45 -21.97 17.94
CA ARG A 55 -17.43 -22.19 16.85
C ARG A 55 -18.88 -22.02 17.31
N ASP A 56 -19.15 -22.14 18.61
CA ASP A 56 -20.47 -22.02 19.19
C ASP A 56 -21.03 -20.58 19.04
N PRO A 57 -22.13 -20.38 18.30
CA PRO A 57 -22.76 -19.07 18.15
C PRO A 57 -23.48 -18.58 19.42
N SER A 58 -23.75 -19.47 20.38
CA SER A 58 -24.41 -19.14 21.65
C SER A 58 -23.45 -18.52 22.68
N ASN A 59 -22.15 -18.77 22.52
CA ASN A 59 -21.13 -18.13 23.36
C ASN A 59 -21.04 -16.64 23.08
N ASP A 60 -21.00 -15.85 24.16
CA ASP A 60 -20.99 -14.39 24.10
C ASP A 60 -19.92 -13.88 23.11
N PRO A 61 -20.32 -13.25 21.99
CA PRO A 61 -19.39 -12.67 21.03
C PRO A 61 -18.59 -11.49 21.62
N HIS A 62 -18.99 -10.95 22.77
CA HIS A 62 -18.28 -9.90 23.51
C HIS A 62 -17.15 -10.43 24.37
N ALA A 63 -17.10 -11.74 24.64
CA ALA A 63 -15.99 -12.35 25.32
C ALA A 63 -14.85 -12.57 24.32
N PHE A 64 -13.74 -11.82 24.46
CA PHE A 64 -12.45 -12.14 23.83
C PHE A 64 -11.95 -13.56 24.15
N GLY A 65 -12.59 -14.23 25.11
CA GLY A 65 -12.29 -15.55 25.63
C GLY A 65 -12.11 -16.61 24.57
N PRO A 66 -13.12 -17.02 23.77
CA PRO A 66 -13.02 -18.26 23.00
C PRO A 66 -11.91 -18.27 21.95
N ALA A 67 -11.73 -17.17 21.22
CA ALA A 67 -10.66 -17.04 20.22
C ALA A 67 -9.26 -17.01 20.86
N TYR A 68 -9.13 -16.28 21.97
CA TYR A 68 -7.87 -16.18 22.72
C TYR A 68 -7.52 -17.50 23.41
N GLN A 69 -8.50 -18.19 24.00
CA GLN A 69 -8.30 -19.49 24.66
C GLN A 69 -7.95 -20.58 23.65
N LEU A 70 -8.56 -20.58 22.46
CA LEU A 70 -8.16 -21.47 21.37
C LEU A 70 -6.73 -21.18 20.92
N ALA A 71 -6.38 -19.92 20.67
CA ALA A 71 -5.02 -19.54 20.31
C ALA A 71 -3.99 -19.94 21.39
N LYS A 72 -4.35 -19.78 22.67
CA LYS A 72 -3.51 -20.18 23.81
C LYS A 72 -3.34 -21.70 23.88
N CYS A 73 -4.40 -22.48 23.67
CA CYS A 73 -4.32 -23.93 23.61
C CYS A 73 -3.39 -24.40 22.49
N ILE A 74 -3.59 -23.89 21.27
CA ILE A 74 -2.74 -24.20 20.12
C ILE A 74 -1.27 -23.87 20.41
N LEU A 75 -1.01 -22.71 21.01
CA LEU A 75 0.35 -22.28 21.32
C LEU A 75 0.97 -23.13 22.43
N ASN A 76 0.20 -23.71 23.34
CA ASN A 76 0.73 -24.60 24.37
C ASN A 76 1.19 -25.94 23.78
N GLU A 77 0.34 -26.56 22.95
CA GLU A 77 0.57 -27.88 22.33
C GLU A 77 1.61 -27.87 21.20
N MET A 78 1.88 -26.70 20.63
CA MET A 78 2.91 -26.56 19.60
C MET A 78 4.32 -26.82 20.15
N ASP A 79 5.18 -27.42 19.32
CA ASP A 79 6.61 -27.58 19.62
C ASP A 79 7.30 -26.25 19.93
N GLU A 80 8.24 -26.26 20.88
CA GLU A 80 9.02 -25.06 21.24
C GLU A 80 9.78 -24.48 20.04
N PHE A 81 10.35 -25.34 19.19
CA PHE A 81 11.05 -24.92 17.98
C PHE A 81 10.15 -24.09 17.05
N ARG A 82 8.89 -24.49 16.95
CA ARG A 82 7.91 -23.86 16.07
C ARG A 82 7.44 -22.50 16.62
N LYS A 83 7.36 -22.37 17.95
CA LYS A 83 7.14 -21.07 18.62
C LYS A 83 8.30 -20.11 18.36
N ILE A 84 9.54 -20.61 18.38
CA ILE A 84 10.73 -19.80 18.04
C ILE A 84 10.68 -19.35 16.58
N GLU A 85 10.30 -20.23 15.65
CA GLU A 85 10.12 -19.87 14.23
C GLU A 85 9.12 -18.72 14.05
N MET A 86 7.97 -18.76 14.75
CA MET A 86 7.01 -17.65 14.79
C MET A 86 7.59 -16.36 15.37
N GLY A 87 8.42 -16.47 16.42
CA GLY A 87 9.15 -15.34 16.98
C GLY A 87 10.10 -14.69 15.97
N VAL A 88 10.91 -15.48 15.26
CA VAL A 88 11.86 -14.99 14.26
C VAL A 88 11.14 -14.36 13.07
N THR A 89 10.07 -14.97 12.58
CA THR A 89 9.26 -14.39 11.50
C THR A 89 8.63 -13.06 11.89
N THR A 90 8.22 -12.89 13.15
CA THR A 90 7.72 -11.60 13.66
C THR A 90 8.79 -10.50 13.59
N LEU A 91 10.05 -10.82 13.88
CA LEU A 91 11.16 -9.86 13.73
C LEU A 91 11.37 -9.48 12.26
N LEU A 92 11.34 -10.44 11.35
CA LEU A 92 11.46 -10.19 9.91
C LEU A 92 10.31 -9.31 9.39
N LEU A 93 9.07 -9.61 9.81
CA LEU A 93 7.89 -8.81 9.46
C LEU A 93 7.97 -7.39 10.04
N GLY A 94 8.54 -7.23 11.24
CA GLY A 94 8.78 -5.92 11.86
C GLY A 94 9.85 -5.08 11.13
N LEU A 95 10.84 -5.73 10.51
CA LEU A 95 11.89 -5.07 9.73
C LEU A 95 11.50 -4.83 8.26
N LEU A 96 10.51 -5.56 7.76
CA LEU A 96 10.05 -5.50 6.37
C LEU A 96 9.68 -4.07 5.92
N PRO A 97 8.96 -3.24 6.71
CA PRO A 97 8.68 -1.85 6.32
C PRO A 97 9.95 -1.05 6.06
N THR A 98 11.01 -1.25 6.84
CA THR A 98 12.29 -0.54 6.65
C THR A 98 12.97 -1.00 5.37
N MET A 99 12.98 -2.31 5.10
CA MET A 99 13.54 -2.85 3.85
C MET A 99 12.79 -2.32 2.62
N LEU A 100 11.45 -2.30 2.68
CA LEU A 100 10.62 -1.77 1.59
C LEU A 100 10.81 -0.26 1.41
N GLN A 101 10.97 0.50 2.49
CA GLN A 101 11.21 1.95 2.40
C GLN A 101 12.53 2.30 1.71
N GLN A 102 13.57 1.46 1.81
CA GLN A 102 14.86 1.71 1.14
C GLN A 102 14.75 1.64 -0.39
N GLY A 103 13.96 0.68 -0.90
CA GLY A 103 13.72 0.49 -2.33
C GLY A 103 12.50 1.25 -2.88
N SER A 104 11.69 1.86 -2.02
CA SER A 104 10.45 2.50 -2.44
C SER A 104 10.68 3.83 -3.16
N PRO A 105 9.88 4.12 -4.21
CA PRO A 105 9.72 5.47 -4.73
C PRO A 105 9.34 6.46 -3.62
N THR A 106 9.73 7.71 -3.81
CA THR A 106 9.34 8.82 -2.95
C THR A 106 7.93 9.30 -3.27
N VAL A 107 7.24 9.83 -2.26
CA VAL A 107 5.89 10.41 -2.44
C VAL A 107 5.88 11.51 -3.51
N ALA A 108 6.99 12.25 -3.64
CA ALA A 108 7.11 13.33 -4.60
C ALA A 108 7.23 12.82 -6.04
N GLU A 109 7.94 11.72 -6.30
CA GLU A 109 8.00 11.08 -7.63
C GLU A 109 6.62 10.60 -8.09
N VAL A 110 5.88 9.94 -7.20
CA VAL A 110 4.51 9.47 -7.49
C VAL A 110 3.56 10.66 -7.68
N SER A 111 3.74 11.75 -6.94
CA SER A 111 2.94 12.97 -7.08
C SER A 111 3.20 13.68 -8.43
N VAL A 112 4.45 13.73 -8.89
CA VAL A 112 4.78 14.23 -10.24
C VAL A 112 4.15 13.33 -11.30
N LEU A 113 4.24 12.00 -11.15
CA LEU A 113 3.59 11.07 -12.08
C LEU A 113 2.07 11.29 -12.14
N ALA A 114 1.44 11.53 -10.99
CA ALA A 114 0.00 11.80 -10.90
C ALA A 114 -0.46 13.03 -11.71
N THR A 115 0.42 14.00 -11.96
CA THR A 115 0.09 15.16 -12.82
C THR A 115 -0.05 14.81 -14.29
N ARG A 116 0.62 13.75 -14.77
CA ARG A 116 0.61 13.33 -16.18
C ARG A 116 -0.22 12.07 -16.43
N ARG A 117 -0.16 11.09 -15.51
CA ARG A 117 -0.83 9.78 -15.60
C ARG A 117 -1.49 9.45 -14.26
N PRO A 118 -2.64 10.09 -13.92
CA PRO A 118 -3.24 9.99 -12.60
C PRO A 118 -3.70 8.57 -12.23
N ILE A 119 -4.23 7.81 -13.20
CA ILE A 119 -4.70 6.44 -12.97
C ILE A 119 -3.52 5.51 -12.65
N LEU A 120 -2.43 5.62 -13.42
CA LEU A 120 -1.22 4.83 -13.16
C LEU A 120 -0.61 5.16 -11.80
N ALA A 121 -0.54 6.45 -11.45
CA ALA A 121 -0.06 6.89 -10.14
C ALA A 121 -0.93 6.37 -8.99
N PHE A 122 -2.24 6.30 -9.19
CA PHE A 122 -3.16 5.70 -8.22
C PHE A 122 -2.92 4.20 -8.05
N LEU A 123 -2.81 3.43 -9.14
CA LEU A 123 -2.52 2.00 -9.08
C LEU A 123 -1.20 1.72 -8.36
N LEU A 124 -0.16 2.50 -8.68
CA LEU A 124 1.13 2.39 -8.00
C LEU A 124 1.02 2.75 -6.52
N ALA A 125 0.31 3.83 -6.16
CA ALA A 125 0.10 4.20 -4.77
C ALA A 125 -0.62 3.11 -3.96
N VAL A 126 -1.61 2.43 -4.54
CA VAL A 126 -2.31 1.31 -3.88
C VAL A 126 -1.39 0.09 -3.75
N ALA A 127 -0.54 -0.17 -4.73
CA ALA A 127 0.41 -1.29 -4.70
C ALA A 127 1.61 -1.03 -3.77
N MET A 128 1.87 0.22 -3.38
CA MET A 128 2.99 0.60 -2.53
C MET A 128 2.67 0.28 -1.06
N ALA A 129 3.25 -0.81 -0.56
CA ALA A 129 3.17 -1.18 0.86
C ALA A 129 3.98 -0.25 1.78
N SER A 130 4.86 0.58 1.22
CA SER A 130 5.60 1.62 1.93
C SER A 130 5.89 2.78 0.99
N ALA A 131 6.10 3.98 1.52
CA ALA A 131 6.56 5.13 0.76
C ALA A 131 7.81 5.72 1.43
N ARG A 132 8.84 6.01 0.64
CA ARG A 132 10.03 6.66 1.17
C ARG A 132 9.72 8.13 1.44
N MET A 133 9.85 8.54 2.70
CA MET A 133 9.75 9.95 3.09
C MET A 133 11.07 10.67 2.77
N GLY A 134 11.33 10.90 1.49
CA GLY A 134 12.48 11.67 1.00
C GLY A 134 12.24 13.18 1.08
N ARG A 135 13.32 13.96 0.94
CA ARG A 135 13.23 15.43 0.79
C ARG A 135 12.26 15.78 -0.34
N SER A 136 11.36 16.72 -0.06
CA SER A 136 10.54 17.40 -1.08
C SER A 136 11.45 17.83 -2.24
N LEU A 137 11.04 17.60 -3.49
CA LEU A 137 11.81 18.05 -4.64
C LEU A 137 12.14 19.53 -4.43
N ALA A 138 13.43 19.87 -4.42
CA ALA A 138 13.90 21.23 -4.12
C ALA A 138 13.26 22.27 -5.07
N ASN A 139 12.84 21.85 -6.27
CA ASN A 139 12.02 22.66 -7.17
C ASN A 139 11.03 21.79 -7.98
N PRO A 140 9.79 21.57 -7.51
CA PRO A 140 8.83 20.73 -8.23
C PRO A 140 8.41 21.37 -9.58
N ALA A 141 8.48 22.70 -9.69
CA ALA A 141 8.15 23.43 -10.90
C ALA A 141 9.14 23.17 -12.05
N ASP A 142 10.45 23.14 -11.77
CA ASP A 142 11.46 22.82 -12.80
C ASP A 142 11.32 21.39 -13.32
N THR A 143 10.95 20.47 -12.45
CA THR A 143 10.77 19.04 -12.79
C THR A 143 9.51 18.79 -13.61
N LEU A 144 8.49 19.64 -13.46
CA LEU A 144 7.27 19.62 -14.26
C LEU A 144 7.49 20.30 -15.63
N CYS A 145 8.31 21.36 -15.68
CA CYS A 145 8.66 22.11 -16.89
C CYS A 145 9.63 21.35 -17.81
N HIS A 146 10.56 20.57 -17.26
CA HIS A 146 11.37 19.66 -18.06
C HIS A 146 10.59 18.38 -18.38
N SER A 147 10.41 18.06 -19.66
CA SER A 147 10.17 16.67 -20.03
C SER A 147 11.36 15.86 -19.54
N VAL A 148 11.12 14.82 -18.73
CA VAL A 148 12.12 13.80 -18.45
C VAL A 148 12.40 13.14 -19.79
N ASP A 149 13.43 13.64 -20.48
CA ASP A 149 13.84 13.16 -21.79
C ASP A 149 14.53 11.83 -21.53
N PHE A 150 13.74 10.77 -21.33
CA PHE A 150 14.25 9.41 -21.30
C PHE A 150 14.66 9.10 -22.73
N ARG A 151 15.85 9.56 -23.10
CA ARG A 151 16.45 9.41 -24.41
C ARG A 151 16.85 7.95 -24.55
N VAL A 152 15.86 7.08 -24.80
CA VAL A 152 16.11 5.72 -25.29
C VAL A 152 16.84 5.92 -26.61
N ARG A 153 18.14 5.68 -26.61
CA ARG A 153 19.02 5.78 -27.77
C ARG A 153 18.66 4.64 -28.74
N SER A 154 17.52 4.76 -29.42
CA SER A 154 17.07 3.82 -30.44
C SER A 154 16.37 4.60 -31.55
N GLY A 155 17.16 4.98 -32.56
CA GLY A 155 16.73 5.81 -33.68
C GLY A 155 15.58 5.24 -34.52
N LEU A 156 15.19 3.97 -34.30
CA LEU A 156 14.01 3.36 -34.92
C LEU A 156 12.73 3.47 -34.08
N LEU A 157 12.82 3.34 -32.75
CA LEU A 157 11.65 3.31 -31.86
C LEU A 157 11.02 4.69 -31.67
N ALA A 158 11.81 5.76 -31.80
CA ALA A 158 11.34 7.13 -31.64
C ALA A 158 10.41 7.60 -32.78
N ARG A 159 10.42 6.93 -33.94
CA ARG A 159 9.65 7.34 -35.14
C ARG A 159 8.28 6.65 -35.26
N ALA A 160 8.04 5.59 -34.51
CA ALA A 160 6.77 4.86 -34.49
C ALA A 160 6.03 5.12 -33.17
N GLY A 161 4.75 5.48 -33.23
CA GLY A 161 3.92 5.69 -32.02
C GLY A 161 3.49 4.38 -31.33
N TRP A 162 3.49 3.26 -32.06
CA TRP A 162 3.09 1.94 -31.58
C TRP A 162 3.93 1.39 -30.41
N PRO A 163 5.29 1.48 -30.39
CA PRO A 163 6.07 1.04 -29.23
C PRO A 163 5.74 1.80 -27.94
N TRP A 164 5.44 3.09 -28.02
CA TRP A 164 5.02 3.87 -26.84
C TRP A 164 3.66 3.44 -26.30
N LEU A 165 2.74 3.06 -27.19
CA LEU A 165 1.46 2.48 -26.79
C LEU A 165 1.66 1.13 -26.10
N LEU A 166 2.52 0.26 -26.64
CA LEU A 166 2.85 -1.03 -26.02
C LEU A 166 3.49 -0.88 -24.65
N ILE A 167 4.43 0.06 -24.49
CA ILE A 167 5.04 0.37 -23.19
C ILE A 167 3.97 0.85 -22.20
N SER A 168 3.07 1.75 -22.62
CA SER A 168 1.99 2.22 -21.75
C SER A 168 1.05 1.07 -21.36
N ILE A 169 0.67 0.19 -22.28
CA ILE A 169 -0.16 -0.99 -21.98
C ILE A 169 0.55 -1.89 -20.96
N ALA A 170 1.84 -2.16 -21.16
CA ALA A 170 2.63 -2.98 -20.25
C ALA A 170 2.71 -2.35 -18.84
N GLU A 171 2.92 -1.04 -18.73
CA GLU A 171 2.93 -0.33 -17.45
C GLU A 171 1.61 -0.51 -16.68
N TYR A 172 0.46 -0.38 -17.35
CA TYR A 172 -0.85 -0.58 -16.72
C TYR A 172 -1.09 -2.02 -16.31
N LEU A 173 -0.69 -3.00 -17.14
CA LEU A 173 -0.83 -4.42 -16.81
C LEU A 173 0.03 -4.80 -15.61
N ILE A 174 1.28 -4.34 -15.56
CA ILE A 174 2.19 -4.59 -14.43
C ILE A 174 1.63 -3.92 -13.16
N ALA A 175 1.18 -2.67 -13.24
CA ALA A 175 0.61 -1.96 -12.11
C ALA A 175 -0.67 -2.64 -11.58
N ALA A 176 -1.58 -3.06 -12.47
CA ALA A 176 -2.78 -3.79 -12.10
C ALA A 176 -2.45 -5.16 -11.47
N GLY A 177 -1.47 -5.88 -12.04
CA GLY A 177 -0.97 -7.13 -11.47
C GLY A 177 -0.38 -6.95 -10.08
N ALA A 178 0.36 -5.86 -9.84
CA ALA A 178 0.89 -5.53 -8.53
C ALA A 178 -0.22 -5.24 -7.50
N VAL A 179 -1.25 -4.49 -7.89
CA VAL A 179 -2.43 -4.25 -7.04
C VAL A 179 -3.14 -5.57 -6.71
N ALA A 180 -3.38 -6.42 -7.71
CA ALA A 180 -4.00 -7.73 -7.51
C ALA A 180 -3.17 -8.60 -6.55
N ASN A 181 -1.84 -8.59 -6.69
CA ASN A 181 -0.93 -9.30 -5.80
C ASN A 181 -1.02 -8.80 -4.35
N VAL A 182 -1.05 -7.48 -4.13
CA VAL A 182 -1.20 -6.90 -2.79
C VAL A 182 -2.55 -7.28 -2.19
N LEU A 183 -3.65 -7.17 -2.95
CA LEU A 183 -4.98 -7.56 -2.46
C LEU A 183 -5.07 -9.05 -2.14
N TYR A 184 -4.46 -9.90 -2.96
CA TYR A 184 -4.38 -11.34 -2.72
C TYR A 184 -3.57 -11.66 -1.46
N LEU A 185 -2.43 -11.00 -1.27
CA LEU A 185 -1.62 -11.16 -0.07
C LEU A 185 -2.40 -10.75 1.20
N VAL A 186 -3.13 -9.64 1.13
CA VAL A 186 -3.97 -9.16 2.24
C VAL A 186 -5.09 -10.15 2.55
N TYR A 187 -5.70 -10.74 1.51
CA TYR A 187 -6.68 -11.81 1.67
C TYR A 187 -6.08 -13.03 2.38
N GLN A 188 -4.89 -13.49 1.95
CA GLN A 188 -4.19 -14.59 2.62
C GLN A 188 -3.85 -14.26 4.08
N LEU A 189 -3.36 -13.06 4.36
CA LEU A 189 -3.09 -12.60 5.74
C LEU A 189 -4.37 -12.59 6.59
N ALA A 190 -5.48 -12.12 6.04
CA ALA A 190 -6.74 -12.01 6.79
C ALA A 190 -7.42 -13.36 7.05
N TYR A 191 -7.28 -14.33 6.15
CA TYR A 191 -8.01 -15.60 6.21
C TYR A 191 -7.17 -16.84 6.52
N TRP A 192 -5.87 -16.81 6.22
CA TRP A 192 -4.94 -17.94 6.43
C TRP A 192 -3.93 -17.70 7.56
N SER A 193 -3.99 -16.53 8.20
CA SER A 193 -3.21 -16.22 9.39
C SER A 193 -4.10 -15.68 10.49
N VAL A 194 -3.66 -15.90 11.72
CA VAL A 194 -4.34 -15.41 12.91
C VAL A 194 -3.44 -14.35 13.53
N SER A 195 -3.90 -13.09 13.53
CA SER A 195 -3.15 -11.99 14.13
C SER A 195 -3.71 -11.66 15.52
N VAL A 196 -2.86 -11.11 16.39
CA VAL A 196 -3.35 -10.58 17.66
C VAL A 196 -4.40 -9.50 17.43
N SER A 197 -4.27 -8.70 16.36
CA SER A 197 -5.29 -7.71 16.01
C SER A 197 -6.64 -8.31 15.61
N SER A 198 -6.69 -9.52 15.05
CA SER A 198 -7.96 -10.19 14.71
C SER A 198 -8.64 -10.80 15.95
N ILE A 199 -7.88 -11.14 16.99
CA ILE A 199 -8.41 -11.73 18.23
C ILE A 199 -8.64 -10.68 19.33
N ALA A 200 -7.79 -9.67 19.44
CA ALA A 200 -7.74 -8.74 20.58
C ALA A 200 -8.52 -7.44 20.37
N VAL A 201 -9.00 -7.16 19.14
CA VAL A 201 -9.80 -5.96 18.85
C VAL A 201 -11.27 -6.34 18.78
N TYR A 202 -12.06 -5.81 19.70
CA TYR A 202 -13.51 -5.99 19.69
C TYR A 202 -14.12 -5.12 18.60
N SER A 203 -14.66 -5.77 17.58
CA SER A 203 -15.19 -5.12 16.38
C SER A 203 -16.73 -5.16 16.32
N GLY A 204 -17.38 -5.59 17.40
CA GLY A 204 -18.83 -5.74 17.48
C GLY A 204 -19.36 -6.62 16.35
N SER A 205 -20.20 -6.04 15.49
CA SER A 205 -20.83 -6.72 14.35
C SER A 205 -19.89 -6.94 13.16
N ILE A 206 -18.68 -6.36 13.16
CA ILE A 206 -17.74 -6.45 12.04
C ILE A 206 -16.95 -7.77 12.11
N PRO A 207 -16.76 -8.50 10.99
CA PRO A 207 -15.96 -9.72 10.97
C PRO A 207 -14.56 -9.48 11.53
N GLN A 208 -14.08 -10.38 12.40
CA GLN A 208 -12.76 -10.28 13.05
C GLN A 208 -11.57 -10.27 12.07
N THR A 209 -11.79 -10.61 10.79
CA THR A 209 -10.77 -10.58 9.72
C THR A 209 -10.56 -9.18 9.11
N TYR A 210 -11.32 -8.17 9.52
CA TYR A 210 -11.22 -6.82 8.98
C TYR A 210 -9.90 -6.05 9.22
N PRO A 211 -9.08 -6.29 10.27
CA PRO A 211 -7.95 -5.40 10.58
C PRO A 211 -6.89 -5.29 9.47
N PRO A 212 -6.46 -6.37 8.79
CA PRO A 212 -5.54 -6.27 7.65
C PRO A 212 -6.12 -5.47 6.48
N PHE A 213 -7.43 -5.57 6.23
CA PHE A 213 -8.10 -4.78 5.20
C PHE A 213 -8.16 -3.30 5.58
N LEU A 214 -8.43 -2.99 6.85
CA LEU A 214 -8.44 -1.63 7.37
C LEU A 214 -7.07 -0.97 7.20
N TRP A 215 -5.98 -1.70 7.47
CA TRP A 215 -4.61 -1.21 7.30
C TRP A 215 -4.33 -0.73 5.86
N ILE A 216 -4.73 -1.51 4.86
CA ILE A 216 -4.59 -1.13 3.44
C ILE A 216 -5.50 0.04 3.09
N MET A 217 -6.73 0.05 3.62
CA MET A 217 -7.65 1.17 3.42
C MET A 217 -7.13 2.48 4.02
N LEU A 218 -6.29 2.42 5.07
CA LEU A 218 -5.62 3.60 5.62
C LEU A 218 -4.47 4.13 4.75
N LEU A 219 -3.88 3.31 3.86
CA LEU A 219 -2.83 3.78 2.94
C LEU A 219 -3.40 4.70 1.85
N ALA A 220 -4.60 4.41 1.35
CA ALA A 220 -5.28 5.21 0.32
C ALA A 220 -5.42 6.72 0.71
N PRO A 221 -5.95 7.09 1.88
CA PRO A 221 -6.03 8.48 2.31
C PRO A 221 -4.66 9.11 2.57
N VAL A 222 -3.65 8.34 3.01
CA VAL A 222 -2.27 8.87 3.16
C VAL A 222 -1.70 9.31 1.82
N HIS A 223 -1.82 8.48 0.78
CA HIS A 223 -1.39 8.85 -0.57
C HIS A 223 -2.22 10.00 -1.15
N PHE A 224 -3.53 10.04 -0.86
CA PHE A 224 -4.40 11.13 -1.28
C PHE A 224 -4.02 12.47 -0.64
N LEU A 225 -3.78 12.49 0.67
CA LEU A 225 -3.30 13.66 1.40
C LEU A 225 -1.92 14.11 0.92
N GLY A 226 -1.04 13.15 0.63
CA GLY A 226 0.26 13.39 0.01
C GLY A 226 0.12 14.14 -1.32
N PHE A 227 -0.69 13.61 -2.25
CA PHE A 227 -0.95 14.27 -3.53
C PHE A 227 -1.56 15.66 -3.37
N TRP A 228 -2.52 15.83 -2.45
CA TRP A 228 -3.18 17.11 -2.24
C TRP A 228 -2.23 18.16 -1.65
N SER A 229 -1.39 17.76 -0.70
CA SER A 229 -0.35 18.63 -0.12
C SER A 229 0.64 19.10 -1.19
N PHE A 230 1.04 18.21 -2.09
CA PHE A 230 1.90 18.54 -3.23
C PHE A 230 1.21 19.53 -4.17
N LYS A 231 -0.06 19.31 -4.49
CA LYS A 231 -0.84 20.19 -5.38
C LYS A 231 -1.03 21.59 -4.79
N LEU A 232 -1.21 21.72 -3.48
CA LEU A 232 -1.32 23.01 -2.79
C LEU A 232 0.01 23.76 -2.72
N GLN A 233 1.13 23.04 -2.59
CA GLN A 233 2.48 23.61 -2.58
C GLN A 233 2.99 23.97 -3.98
N TYR A 234 2.38 23.39 -5.03
CA TYR A 234 2.67 23.75 -6.41
C TYR A 234 2.20 25.17 -6.71
N ARG A 235 3.13 26.14 -6.57
CA ARG A 235 3.01 27.44 -7.20
C ARG A 235 3.58 27.32 -8.61
N PRO A 236 2.79 27.55 -9.67
CA PRO A 236 3.36 27.78 -11.00
C PRO A 236 4.35 28.92 -10.84
N SER A 237 5.61 28.70 -11.19
CA SER A 237 6.55 29.81 -11.33
C SER A 237 5.91 30.76 -12.34
N GLY A 238 5.39 31.88 -11.85
CA GLY A 238 4.81 32.90 -12.68
C GLY A 238 5.87 33.23 -13.70
N ARG A 239 5.57 32.94 -14.98
CA ARG A 239 6.41 33.26 -16.14
C ARG A 239 7.01 34.62 -15.89
N ASN A 240 8.29 34.66 -15.50
CA ASN A 240 8.96 35.91 -15.22
C ASN A 240 9.04 36.60 -16.58
N LYS A 241 8.12 37.54 -16.82
CA LYS A 241 8.09 38.40 -18.00
C LYS A 241 9.25 39.39 -18.01
N ASP A 242 10.24 39.20 -17.14
CA ASP A 242 11.51 39.92 -17.12
C ASP A 242 12.69 38.97 -17.42
N SER A 243 12.59 38.16 -18.48
CA SER A 243 13.79 37.89 -19.25
C SER A 243 14.18 39.22 -19.92
N LYS A 244 15.03 39.99 -19.24
CA LYS A 244 15.81 41.06 -19.85
C LYS A 244 16.23 40.55 -21.23
N LYS A 245 15.77 41.25 -22.28
CA LYS A 245 16.39 41.12 -23.62
C LYS A 245 17.90 41.10 -23.39
N PRO A 246 18.66 40.14 -23.94
CA PRO A 246 20.10 40.33 -24.02
C PRO A 246 20.29 41.64 -24.77
N ARG A 247 20.72 42.67 -24.03
CA ARG A 247 21.19 43.93 -24.61
C ARG A 247 22.39 43.49 -25.44
N ALA A 248 22.22 43.52 -26.76
CA ALA A 248 23.32 43.36 -27.69
C ALA A 248 24.33 44.46 -27.37
N SER A 249 25.31 44.14 -26.53
CA SER A 249 26.46 44.98 -26.26
C SER A 249 27.61 44.47 -27.13
N ASN A 250 27.87 45.25 -28.17
CA ASN A 250 29.14 45.43 -28.87
C ASN A 250 29.83 44.19 -29.43
N TRP A 251 29.57 43.97 -30.72
CA TRP A 251 30.33 43.07 -31.59
C TRP A 251 31.63 43.70 -32.14
N GLU A 252 32.01 44.93 -31.75
CA GLU A 252 33.10 45.66 -32.42
C GLU A 252 34.50 45.56 -31.80
N SER A 253 34.80 44.65 -30.87
CA SER A 253 36.15 44.57 -30.27
C SER A 253 37.07 43.44 -30.79
N TRP A 254 36.74 42.78 -31.90
CA TRP A 254 37.52 41.66 -32.44
C TRP A 254 38.20 41.90 -33.80
N LEU A 255 38.28 43.16 -34.27
CA LEU A 255 38.92 43.50 -35.55
C LEU A 255 40.21 44.34 -35.46
N HIS A 256 40.83 44.46 -34.29
CA HIS A 256 42.17 45.04 -34.16
C HIS A 256 43.10 44.12 -33.36
N SER A 257 43.51 43.01 -33.98
CA SER A 257 44.76 42.28 -33.68
C SER A 257 45.01 41.17 -34.70
N VAL A 258 45.27 41.55 -35.95
CA VAL A 258 46.18 40.85 -36.88
C VAL A 258 46.95 41.91 -37.64
#